data_AF-A0A818ZA82-F1
#
_entry.id   AF-A0A818ZA82-F1
#
_cell.length_a   1.000
_cell.length_b   1.000
_cell.length_c   1.000
_cell.angle_alpha   90.00
_cell.angle_beta   90.00
_cell.angle_gamma   90.00
#
_symmetry.space_group_name_H-M   'P 1'
#
loop_
_entity.id
_entity.type
_entity.pdbx_description
1 polymer ?
#
loop_
_entity_poly.entity_id
_entity_poly.type
_entity_poly.pdbx_seq_one_letter_code
_entity_poly.pdbx_strand_id
1 'polypeptide(L)'
;MISECRAYYRNDPIQSAQINEFERNYELKDAIRWYTKPGFLFYLVNKALRSQDMWALGGQCAKGYKRASEAVLKTIATKFKGKTYKSKVSDNCCVWTSNTYENWGMPATSCNVPGTFESGPVLGGSLCTQAQQHFPAQLTFCGSS
;
A
#
# COMPACT_ATOMS: atom_id res chain seq x y z
N MET A 1 -10.08 2.54 20.84
CA MET A 1 -10.76 3.07 19.62
C MET A 1 -11.25 4.51 19.83
N ILE A 2 -12.20 4.77 20.73
CA ILE A 2 -12.73 6.15 20.89
C ILE A 2 -11.68 7.14 21.40
N SER A 3 -10.80 6.73 22.31
CA SER A 3 -9.65 7.54 22.75
C SER A 3 -8.77 8.01 21.59
N GLU A 4 -8.53 7.16 20.59
CA GLU A 4 -7.77 7.51 19.38
C GLU A 4 -8.56 8.45 18.48
N CYS A 5 -9.87 8.26 18.35
CA CYS A 5 -10.75 9.18 17.61
C CYS A 5 -10.70 10.58 18.23
N ARG A 6 -10.70 10.69 19.56
CA ARG A 6 -10.55 11.96 20.28
C ARG A 6 -9.20 12.61 20.04
N ALA A 7 -8.12 11.82 20.04
CA ALA A 7 -6.79 12.32 19.74
C ALA A 7 -6.71 12.86 18.30
N TYR A 8 -7.31 12.15 17.33
CA TYR A 8 -7.34 12.53 15.93
C TYR A 8 -8.15 13.82 15.67
N TYR A 9 -9.32 13.95 16.31
CA TYR A 9 -10.22 15.10 16.16
C TYR A 9 -10.10 16.15 17.27
N ARG A 10 -8.97 16.19 18.00
CA ARG A 10 -8.78 17.04 19.19
C ARG A 10 -9.05 18.53 18.97
N ASN A 11 -8.90 19.01 17.74
CA ASN A 11 -9.09 20.41 17.34
C ASN A 11 -10.38 20.63 16.51
N ASP A 12 -11.22 19.62 16.37
CA ASP A 12 -12.48 19.68 15.63
C ASP A 12 -13.66 19.61 16.62
N PRO A 13 -14.30 20.76 16.95
CA PRO A 13 -15.37 20.80 17.93
C PRO A 13 -16.65 20.09 17.46
N ILE A 14 -16.89 20.01 16.14
CA ILE A 14 -18.04 19.33 15.56
C ILE A 14 -17.87 17.82 15.76
N GLN A 15 -16.72 17.28 15.36
CA GLN A 15 -16.42 15.86 15.51
C GLN A 15 -16.33 15.46 17.00
N SER A 16 -15.77 16.33 17.84
CA SER A 16 -15.75 16.10 19.29
C SER A 16 -17.15 16.00 19.90
N ALA A 17 -18.09 16.84 19.47
CA ALA A 17 -19.49 16.75 19.90
C ALA A 17 -20.14 15.44 19.43
N GLN A 18 -19.88 15.01 18.20
CA GLN A 18 -20.38 13.73 17.67
C GLN A 18 -19.79 12.52 18.40
N ILE A 19 -18.51 12.57 18.79
CA ILE A 19 -17.87 11.52 19.61
C ILE A 19 -18.54 11.44 20.99
N ASN A 20 -18.80 12.58 21.63
CA ASN A 20 -19.52 12.63 22.90
C ASN A 20 -20.94 12.04 22.78
N GLU A 21 -21.66 12.37 21.70
CA GLU A 21 -23.00 11.85 21.42
C GLU A 21 -22.97 10.33 21.23
N PHE A 22 -21.99 9.82 20.49
CA PHE A 22 -21.79 8.40 20.26
C PHE A 22 -21.49 7.65 21.56
N GLU A 23 -20.55 8.11 22.38
CA GLU A 23 -20.21 7.44 23.64
C GLU A 23 -21.39 7.33 24.61
N ARG A 24 -22.30 8.30 24.61
CA ARG A 24 -23.46 8.33 25.52
C ARG A 24 -24.63 7.48 25.04
N ASN A 25 -24.81 7.37 23.71
CA ASN A 25 -26.05 6.84 23.12
C ASN A 25 -25.82 5.63 22.21
N TYR A 26 -24.60 5.13 22.09
CA TYR A 26 -24.32 3.97 21.25
C TYR A 26 -24.90 2.68 21.86
N GLU A 27 -25.67 1.97 21.05
CA GLU A 27 -26.08 0.59 21.30
C GLU A 27 -25.73 -0.27 20.07
N LEU A 28 -25.39 -1.54 20.29
CA LEU A 28 -24.97 -2.45 19.23
C LEU A 28 -26.03 -2.57 18.11
N LYS A 29 -27.32 -2.56 18.47
CA LYS A 29 -28.45 -2.63 17.52
C LYS A 29 -28.48 -1.45 16.55
N ASP A 30 -27.90 -0.31 16.93
CA ASP A 30 -27.84 0.92 16.15
C ASP A 30 -26.51 1.08 15.37
N ALA A 31 -25.66 0.04 15.34
CA ALA A 31 -24.34 0.12 14.71
C ALA A 31 -24.39 0.58 13.25
N ILE A 32 -25.34 0.07 12.45
CA ILE A 32 -25.51 0.48 11.05
C ILE A 32 -25.88 1.97 10.97
N ARG A 33 -26.80 2.44 11.82
CA ARG A 33 -27.22 3.84 11.87
C ARG A 33 -26.07 4.77 12.20
N TRP A 34 -25.24 4.40 13.18
CA TRP A 34 -24.05 5.19 13.54
C TRP A 34 -22.98 5.19 12.47
N TYR A 35 -22.82 4.07 11.74
CA TYR A 35 -21.87 3.97 10.64
C TYR A 35 -22.29 4.78 9.40
N THR A 36 -23.59 4.86 9.09
CA THR A 36 -24.09 5.59 7.92
C THR A 36 -24.34 7.07 8.16
N LYS A 37 -24.42 7.52 9.42
CA LYS A 37 -24.50 8.95 9.78
C LYS A 37 -23.18 9.66 9.41
N PRO A 38 -23.21 10.77 8.66
CA PRO A 38 -22.00 11.57 8.40
C PRO A 38 -21.36 12.05 9.70
N GLY A 39 -20.12 11.64 9.95
CA GLY A 39 -19.40 11.95 11.18
C GLY A 39 -18.13 11.12 11.37
N PHE A 40 -17.52 11.21 12.55
CA PHE A 40 -16.18 10.68 12.81
C PHE A 40 -16.06 9.19 12.45
N LEU A 41 -17.09 8.39 12.79
CA LEU A 41 -17.10 6.95 12.55
C LEU A 41 -17.15 6.64 11.05
N PHE A 42 -18.08 7.26 10.33
CA PHE A 42 -18.19 7.15 8.87
C PHE A 42 -16.87 7.53 8.18
N TYR A 43 -16.26 8.66 8.55
CA TYR A 43 -15.05 9.13 7.88
C TYR A 43 -13.81 8.30 8.21
N LEU A 44 -13.59 7.97 9.50
CA LEU A 44 -12.42 7.19 9.91
C LEU A 44 -12.48 5.76 9.39
N VAL A 45 -13.64 5.11 9.48
CA VAL A 45 -13.77 3.73 8.98
C VAL A 45 -13.62 3.70 7.47
N ASN A 46 -14.30 4.58 6.72
CA ASN A 46 -14.12 4.61 5.26
C ASN A 46 -12.70 5.01 4.85
N LYS A 47 -12.02 5.89 5.59
CA LYS A 47 -10.62 6.22 5.33
C LYS A 47 -9.71 5.01 5.58
N ALA A 48 -9.89 4.33 6.70
CA ALA A 48 -9.12 3.14 7.05
C ALA A 48 -9.36 2.00 6.05
N LEU A 49 -10.62 1.76 5.67
CA LEU A 49 -10.98 0.78 4.64
C LEU A 49 -10.38 1.16 3.28
N ARG A 50 -10.44 2.41 2.85
CA ARG A 50 -9.78 2.84 1.60
C ARG A 50 -8.26 2.69 1.65
N SER A 51 -7.64 2.96 2.80
CA SER A 51 -6.20 2.71 2.97
C SER A 51 -5.90 1.22 2.95
N GLN A 52 -6.69 0.39 3.64
CA GLN A 52 -6.55 -1.06 3.59
C GLN A 52 -6.77 -1.61 2.20
N ASP A 53 -7.82 -1.20 1.49
CA ASP A 53 -8.10 -1.59 0.11
C ASP A 53 -7.01 -1.10 -0.83
N MET A 54 -6.52 0.13 -0.69
CA MET A 54 -5.41 0.62 -1.53
C MET A 54 -4.12 -0.16 -1.29
N TRP A 55 -3.85 -0.58 -0.05
CA TRP A 55 -2.71 -1.44 0.26
C TRP A 55 -2.95 -2.92 -0.11
N ALA A 56 -4.20 -3.37 -0.05
CA ALA A 56 -4.62 -4.72 -0.40
C ALA A 56 -4.70 -4.92 -1.92
N LEU A 57 -4.97 -3.86 -2.67
CA LEU A 57 -4.90 -3.80 -4.12
C LEU A 57 -3.47 -3.51 -4.58
N GLY A 58 -2.63 -2.88 -3.77
CA GLY A 58 -1.22 -2.68 -4.06
C GLY A 58 -0.38 -3.95 -3.90
N GLY A 59 0.90 -3.84 -4.20
CA GLY A 59 1.82 -4.96 -4.28
C GLY A 59 2.11 -5.66 -2.96
N GLN A 60 1.81 -6.95 -2.88
CA GLN A 60 1.91 -7.72 -1.63
C GLN A 60 3.09 -8.68 -1.63
N CYS A 61 3.71 -8.80 -0.46
CA CYS A 61 4.66 -9.87 -0.20
C CYS A 61 3.95 -11.15 0.25
N ALA A 62 4.50 -12.30 -0.15
CA ALA A 62 4.02 -13.59 0.32
C ALA A 62 4.13 -13.69 1.86
N LYS A 63 3.30 -14.55 2.47
CA LYS A 63 3.30 -14.78 3.92
C LYS A 63 4.71 -15.10 4.42
N GLY A 64 5.16 -14.38 5.46
CA GLY A 64 6.50 -14.52 6.02
C GLY A 64 7.56 -13.59 5.41
N TYR A 65 7.22 -12.82 4.38
CA TYR A 65 8.11 -11.85 3.75
C TYR A 65 7.59 -10.43 3.95
N LYS A 66 8.49 -9.45 3.93
CA LYS A 66 8.17 -8.02 3.98
C LYS A 66 8.80 -7.30 2.80
N ARG A 67 8.31 -6.10 2.47
CA ARG A 67 8.96 -5.24 1.48
C ARG A 67 10.40 -5.00 1.93
N ALA A 68 11.35 -5.28 1.05
CA ALA A 68 12.76 -5.11 1.32
C ALA A 68 13.24 -3.74 0.82
N SER A 69 14.37 -3.28 1.36
CA SER A 69 14.97 -2.00 0.96
C SER A 69 15.57 -2.09 -0.45
N GLU A 70 15.46 -1.00 -1.19
CA GLU A 70 16.12 -0.85 -2.50
C GLU A 70 17.65 -0.96 -2.42
N ALA A 71 18.25 -0.78 -1.24
CA ALA A 71 19.68 -0.97 -1.03
C ALA A 71 20.15 -2.39 -1.38
N VAL A 72 19.28 -3.39 -1.20
CA VAL A 72 19.58 -4.78 -1.57
C VAL A 72 19.57 -4.94 -3.09
N LEU A 73 18.70 -4.23 -3.83
CA LEU A 73 18.65 -4.30 -5.29
C LEU A 73 19.98 -3.90 -5.93
N LYS A 74 20.74 -2.98 -5.32
CA LYS A 74 22.10 -2.61 -5.77
C LYS A 74 23.03 -3.82 -5.93
N THR A 75 22.89 -4.84 -5.07
CA THR A 75 23.80 -6.00 -5.06
C THR A 75 23.22 -7.21 -5.77
N ILE A 76 21.90 -7.31 -5.91
CA ILE A 76 21.25 -8.51 -6.48
C ILE A 76 20.51 -8.27 -7.79
N ALA A 77 20.41 -7.04 -8.30
CA ALA A 77 19.65 -6.72 -9.52
C ALA A 77 19.99 -7.66 -10.69
N THR A 78 21.28 -7.90 -10.95
CA THR A 78 21.72 -8.79 -12.04
C THR A 78 21.22 -10.23 -11.89
N LYS A 79 20.92 -10.68 -10.66
CA LYS A 79 20.41 -12.04 -10.37
C LYS A 79 18.95 -12.24 -10.78
N PHE A 80 18.24 -11.18 -11.18
CA PHE A 80 16.87 -11.27 -11.70
C PHE A 80 16.82 -11.75 -13.16
N LYS A 81 17.94 -11.69 -13.90
CA LYS A 81 18.00 -12.25 -15.26
C LYS A 81 17.64 -13.74 -15.24
N GLY A 82 16.73 -14.13 -16.14
CA GLY A 82 16.21 -15.50 -16.22
C GLY A 82 15.21 -15.87 -15.12
N LYS A 83 14.88 -14.95 -14.21
CA LYS A 83 13.77 -15.12 -13.24
C LYS A 83 12.47 -14.60 -13.85
N THR A 84 11.37 -14.83 -13.16
CA THR A 84 10.03 -14.35 -13.55
C THR A 84 9.25 -13.92 -12.31
N TYR A 85 8.06 -13.38 -12.53
CA TYR A 85 7.12 -12.97 -11.49
C TYR A 85 6.74 -14.15 -10.59
N LYS A 86 6.66 -13.90 -9.27
CA LYS A 86 6.37 -14.95 -8.28
C LYS A 86 4.92 -15.42 -8.28
N SER A 87 3.97 -14.49 -8.46
CA SER A 87 2.54 -14.75 -8.33
C SER A 87 1.77 -14.39 -9.60
N LYS A 88 1.96 -13.19 -10.14
CA LYS A 88 1.27 -12.66 -11.31
C LYS A 88 2.19 -11.70 -12.07
N VAL A 89 2.02 -11.62 -13.39
CA VAL A 89 2.63 -10.58 -14.22
C VAL A 89 2.20 -9.21 -13.72
N SER A 90 3.16 -8.29 -13.60
CA SER A 90 2.88 -6.95 -13.12
C SER A 90 2.17 -6.09 -14.17
N ASP A 91 1.50 -5.03 -13.71
CA ASP A 91 1.01 -3.92 -14.53
C ASP A 91 1.83 -2.63 -14.32
N ASN A 92 2.92 -2.70 -13.54
CA ASN A 92 3.87 -1.61 -13.32
C ASN A 92 5.33 -2.05 -13.48
N CYS A 93 6.15 -1.18 -14.06
CA CYS A 93 7.58 -1.41 -14.18
C CYS A 93 8.38 -0.94 -12.98
N CYS A 94 7.84 -0.01 -12.19
CA CYS A 94 8.50 0.47 -10.99
C CYS A 94 8.43 -0.58 -9.90
N VAL A 95 9.55 -0.78 -9.22
CA VAL A 95 9.70 -1.79 -8.17
C VAL A 95 9.36 -1.14 -6.84
N TRP A 96 8.27 -1.60 -6.24
CA TRP A 96 7.86 -1.16 -4.92
C TRP A 96 8.75 -1.79 -3.85
N THR A 97 9.42 -0.94 -3.08
CA THR A 97 10.33 -1.33 -2.00
C THR A 97 9.81 -0.82 -0.65
N SER A 98 10.57 -1.02 0.43
CA SER A 98 10.25 -0.40 1.72
C SER A 98 10.59 1.09 1.78
N ASN A 99 11.25 1.64 0.76
CA ASN A 99 11.63 3.05 0.71
C ASN A 99 10.42 3.93 0.31
N THR A 100 10.53 5.24 0.53
CA THR A 100 9.46 6.22 0.25
C THR A 100 9.07 6.30 -1.22
N TYR A 101 10.03 6.06 -2.12
CA TYR A 101 9.87 6.19 -3.56
C TYR A 101 10.34 4.93 -4.28
N GLU A 102 9.78 4.68 -5.47
CA GLU A 102 10.05 3.51 -6.30
C GLU A 102 11.18 3.78 -7.29
N ASN A 103 12.39 4.10 -6.82
CA ASN A 103 13.46 4.58 -7.73
C ASN A 103 14.00 3.54 -8.72
N TRP A 104 13.62 2.27 -8.57
CA TRP A 104 14.10 1.17 -9.41
C TRP A 104 13.00 0.71 -10.34
N GLY A 105 13.36 0.40 -11.58
CA GLY A 105 12.41 -0.13 -12.56
C GLY A 105 12.96 -1.28 -13.36
N MET A 106 12.10 -2.23 -13.71
CA MET A 106 12.42 -3.24 -14.73
C MET A 106 12.48 -2.57 -16.11
N PRO A 107 13.38 -2.99 -17.01
CA PRO A 107 13.41 -2.47 -18.37
C PRO A 107 12.09 -2.69 -19.09
N ALA A 108 11.61 -1.65 -19.79
CA ALA A 108 10.31 -1.66 -20.45
C ALA A 108 10.10 -2.83 -21.42
N THR A 109 11.17 -3.36 -22.03
CA THR A 109 11.11 -4.51 -22.95
C THR A 109 10.73 -5.83 -22.27
N SER A 110 10.95 -5.95 -20.96
CA SER A 110 10.73 -7.20 -20.19
C SER A 110 9.77 -7.02 -19.01
N CYS A 111 9.20 -5.83 -18.88
CA CYS A 111 8.22 -5.48 -17.87
C CYS A 111 6.80 -5.70 -18.40
N ASN A 112 5.86 -6.06 -17.52
CA ASN A 112 4.44 -6.28 -17.80
C ASN A 112 4.16 -7.33 -18.88
N VAL A 113 5.14 -8.15 -19.19
CA VAL A 113 5.07 -9.23 -20.17
C VAL A 113 5.27 -10.58 -19.47
N PRO A 114 4.53 -11.63 -19.86
CA PRO A 114 4.78 -12.97 -19.34
C PRO A 114 6.14 -13.49 -19.83
N GLY A 115 6.77 -14.35 -19.01
CA GLY A 115 8.06 -14.96 -19.34
C GLY A 115 9.19 -14.55 -18.40
N THR A 116 10.41 -14.89 -18.78
CA THR A 116 11.60 -14.58 -17.97
C THR A 116 12.14 -13.19 -18.29
N PHE A 117 12.67 -12.52 -17.27
CA PHE A 117 13.33 -11.24 -17.43
C PHE A 117 14.66 -11.38 -18.20
N GLU A 118 14.85 -10.54 -19.22
CA GLU A 118 16.09 -10.48 -20.00
C GLU A 118 17.25 -9.88 -19.18
N SER A 119 16.90 -8.99 -18.26
CA SER A 119 17.81 -8.32 -17.32
C SER A 119 17.07 -7.93 -16.04
N GLY A 120 17.81 -7.49 -15.03
CA GLY A 120 17.24 -7.10 -13.74
C GLY A 120 16.78 -5.64 -13.67
N PRO A 121 16.22 -5.23 -12.51
CA PRO A 121 15.82 -3.85 -12.31
C PRO A 121 17.04 -2.93 -12.28
N VAL A 122 16.89 -1.71 -12.78
CA VAL A 122 17.94 -0.68 -12.79
C VAL A 122 17.42 0.61 -12.15
N LEU A 123 18.34 1.39 -11.58
CA LEU A 123 18.01 2.69 -11.01
C LEU A 123 17.49 3.63 -12.10
N GLY A 124 16.32 4.23 -11.89
CA GLY A 124 15.63 5.10 -12.85
C GLY A 124 15.04 4.36 -14.06
N GLY A 125 15.09 3.02 -14.08
CA GLY A 125 14.54 2.22 -15.18
C GLY A 125 13.06 2.54 -15.42
N SER A 126 12.63 2.58 -16.68
CA SER A 126 11.24 2.86 -17.07
C SER A 126 10.65 4.14 -16.42
N LEU A 127 11.48 5.17 -16.25
CA LEU A 127 11.11 6.48 -15.67
C LEU A 127 10.70 6.43 -14.18
N CYS A 128 11.19 5.45 -13.43
CA CYS A 128 10.80 5.26 -12.04
C CYS A 128 11.48 6.20 -11.02
N THR A 129 12.25 7.20 -11.44
CA THR A 129 12.92 8.14 -10.52
C THR A 129 11.89 8.90 -9.66
N GLN A 130 11.94 8.73 -8.34
CA GLN A 130 10.97 9.28 -7.38
C GLN A 130 9.50 8.94 -7.68
N ALA A 131 9.23 7.81 -8.36
CA ALA A 131 7.88 7.38 -8.64
C ALA A 131 7.15 6.92 -7.36
N GLN A 132 5.81 7.05 -7.37
CA GLN A 132 4.90 6.54 -6.32
C GLN A 132 3.63 5.99 -6.97
N GLN A 133 3.79 5.24 -8.06
CA GLN A 133 2.66 4.74 -8.83
C GLN A 133 2.34 3.34 -8.34
N HIS A 134 1.32 3.18 -7.50
CA HIS A 134 0.93 1.88 -6.98
C HIS A 134 -0.26 1.35 -7.78
N PHE A 135 -0.02 0.31 -8.59
CA PHE A 135 -1.04 -0.32 -9.42
C PHE A 135 -1.58 -1.62 -8.79
N PRO A 136 -2.74 -2.13 -9.25
CA PRO A 136 -3.33 -3.36 -8.74
C PRO A 136 -2.43 -4.62 -8.80
N ALA A 137 -1.54 -4.72 -9.79
CA ALA A 137 -0.55 -5.79 -9.89
C ALA A 137 0.88 -5.23 -9.72
N GLN A 138 1.09 -4.39 -8.72
CA GLN A 138 2.36 -3.73 -8.46
C GLN A 138 3.54 -4.71 -8.31
N LEU A 139 4.60 -4.45 -9.07
CA LEU A 139 5.86 -5.20 -8.94
C LEU A 139 6.51 -4.88 -7.59
N THR A 140 6.61 -5.88 -6.71
CA THR A 140 7.05 -5.67 -5.33
C THR A 140 8.30 -6.44 -5.02
N PHE A 141 9.28 -5.77 -4.43
CA PHE A 141 10.50 -6.42 -3.96
C PHE A 141 10.35 -6.84 -2.49
N CYS A 142 10.32 -8.15 -2.28
CA CYS A 142 10.12 -8.77 -0.99
C CYS A 142 11.37 -9.51 -0.53
N GLY A 143 11.70 -9.38 0.75
CA GLY A 143 12.83 -10.06 1.38
C GLY A 143 12.44 -10.72 2.70
N SER A 144 13.25 -11.69 3.11
CA SER A 144 13.19 -12.27 4.45
C SER A 144 13.53 -11.19 5.47
N SER A 145 12.75 -11.12 6.55
CA SER A 145 13.03 -10.23 7.68
C SER A 145 14.26 -10.71 8.45
#